data_AF-A0A2M7V391-F1
#
_entry.id   AF-A0A2M7V391-F1
#
_cell.length_a   1.000
_cell.length_b   1.000
_cell.length_c   1.000
_cell.angle_alpha   90.00
_cell.angle_beta   90.00
_cell.angle_gamma   90.00
#
_symmetry.space_group_name_H-M   'P 1'
#
loop_
_entity.id
_entity.type
_entity.pdbx_description
1 polymer ?
#
loop_
_entity_poly.entity_id
_entity_poly.type
_entity_poly.pdbx_seq_one_letter_code
_entity_poly.pdbx_strand_id
1 'polypeptide(L)'
;MGKFNKGVVLGGVLGAALVWLNTTTKGKEYRSKLVDHAAEVYERVKQEVQESGAMEKMNRNKYVALVKKTVDKYAIENDMAQNVKNMLVRLLSSQWTTFKKEIKK
;
A
#
# COMPACT_ATOMS: atom_id res chain seq x y z
N MET A 1 12.49 8.82 19.78
CA MET A 1 11.54 9.51 18.88
C MET A 1 12.08 9.45 17.47
N GLY A 2 11.33 8.90 16.51
CA GLY A 2 11.76 8.81 15.11
C GLY A 2 11.54 7.41 14.54
N LYS A 3 10.30 7.14 14.11
CA LYS A 3 9.80 6.07 13.22
C LYS A 3 8.31 5.76 13.46
N PHE A 4 7.76 6.19 14.60
CA PHE A 4 6.37 5.90 15.00
C PHE A 4 5.27 6.84 14.46
N ASN A 5 5.60 7.95 13.79
CA ASN A 5 4.57 8.83 13.20
C ASN A 5 4.03 8.35 11.83
N LYS A 6 4.57 7.27 11.26
CA LYS A 6 4.04 6.67 10.03
C LYS A 6 2.81 5.77 10.27
N GLY A 7 2.58 5.31 11.50
CA GLY A 7 1.47 4.40 11.85
C GLY A 7 0.09 5.06 11.93
N VAL A 8 0.02 6.35 12.24
CA VAL A 8 -1.27 7.05 12.43
C VAL A 8 -1.95 7.39 11.10
N VAL A 9 -1.16 7.57 10.03
CA VAL A 9 -1.69 7.97 8.71
C VAL A 9 -2.26 6.78 7.93
N LEU A 10 -2.01 5.53 8.37
CA LEU A 10 -2.52 4.29 7.75
C LEU A 10 -3.70 3.66 8.54
N GLY A 11 -4.30 4.39 9.49
CA GLY A 11 -5.10 3.82 10.59
C GLY A 11 -6.49 3.25 10.25
N GLY A 12 -7.12 3.65 9.14
CA GLY A 12 -8.52 3.29 8.88
C GLY A 12 -8.72 1.93 8.23
N VAL A 13 -8.05 1.69 7.10
CA VAL A 13 -8.38 0.55 6.21
C VAL A 13 -7.21 -0.42 6.07
N LEU A 14 -5.96 0.02 6.21
CA LEU A 14 -4.85 -0.92 6.45
C LEU A 14 -5.01 -1.55 7.83
N GLY A 15 -5.44 -0.78 8.83
CA GLY A 15 -5.92 -1.30 10.12
C GLY A 15 -7.00 -2.38 9.98
N ALA A 16 -8.05 -2.15 9.16
CA ALA A 16 -9.11 -3.14 8.95
C ALA A 16 -8.67 -4.38 8.13
N ALA A 17 -7.82 -4.18 7.12
CA ALA A 17 -7.20 -5.28 6.38
C ALA A 17 -6.30 -6.14 7.30
N LEU A 18 -5.62 -5.51 8.26
CA LEU A 18 -4.87 -6.18 9.31
C LEU A 18 -5.78 -6.98 10.25
N VAL A 19 -6.96 -6.46 10.62
CA VAL A 19 -7.95 -7.20 11.44
C VAL A 19 -8.44 -8.46 10.71
N TRP A 20 -8.73 -8.39 9.41
CA TRP A 20 -9.18 -9.56 8.63
C TRP A 20 -8.07 -10.61 8.42
N LEU A 21 -6.80 -10.19 8.43
CA LEU A 21 -5.64 -11.08 8.36
C LEU A 21 -5.24 -11.68 9.73
N ASN A 22 -5.77 -11.16 10.83
CA ASN A 22 -5.41 -11.54 12.21
C ASN A 22 -5.94 -12.92 12.63
N THR A 23 -6.96 -13.45 11.94
CA THR A 23 -7.63 -14.71 12.29
C THR A 23 -6.85 -15.98 11.96
N THR A 24 -5.72 -15.94 11.23
CA THR A 24 -4.93 -17.15 10.93
C THR A 24 -3.67 -17.21 11.82
N THR A 25 -3.25 -18.37 12.33
CA THR A 25 -2.29 -18.46 13.45
C THR A 25 -0.81 -18.60 13.06
N LYS A 26 -0.47 -18.90 11.79
CA LYS A 26 0.91 -19.17 11.34
C LYS A 26 1.67 -17.99 10.71
N GLY A 27 1.07 -16.81 10.58
CA GLY A 27 1.56 -15.76 9.67
C GLY A 27 2.19 -14.50 10.29
N LYS A 28 2.43 -14.42 11.60
CA LYS A 28 2.71 -13.13 12.26
C LYS A 28 3.96 -12.40 11.75
N GLU A 29 5.08 -13.09 11.55
CA GLU A 29 6.31 -12.51 10.97
C GLU A 29 6.17 -12.23 9.47
N TYR A 30 5.59 -13.17 8.72
CA TYR A 30 5.33 -12.99 7.29
C TYR A 30 4.40 -11.79 7.02
N ARG A 31 3.46 -11.52 7.93
CA ARG A 31 2.56 -10.35 7.90
C ARG A 31 3.26 -9.05 8.16
N SER A 32 4.12 -9.00 9.18
CA SER A 32 4.84 -7.75 9.50
C SER A 32 5.62 -7.31 8.27
N LYS A 33 6.36 -8.23 7.64
CA LYS A 33 7.08 -7.95 6.40
C LYS A 33 6.14 -7.52 5.26
N LEU A 34 5.02 -8.21 5.06
CA LEU A 34 4.05 -7.85 4.02
C LEU A 34 3.45 -6.45 4.23
N VAL A 35 3.21 -6.08 5.48
CA VAL A 35 2.64 -4.78 5.87
C VAL A 35 3.68 -3.68 5.74
N ASP A 36 4.93 -3.97 6.13
CA ASP A 36 6.06 -3.07 5.95
C ASP A 36 6.28 -2.79 4.45
N HIS A 37 6.27 -3.84 3.62
CA HIS A 37 6.33 -3.72 2.16
C HIS A 37 5.13 -2.93 1.59
N ALA A 38 3.90 -3.19 2.08
CA ALA A 38 2.72 -2.47 1.65
C ALA A 38 2.77 -0.98 2.02
N ALA A 39 3.27 -0.65 3.22
CA ALA A 39 3.44 0.70 3.70
C ALA A 39 4.48 1.45 2.86
N GLU A 40 5.63 0.83 2.59
CA GLU A 40 6.67 1.43 1.74
C GLU A 40 6.16 1.71 0.32
N VAL A 41 5.47 0.75 -0.30
CA VAL A 41 4.93 0.95 -1.65
C VAL A 41 3.82 2.00 -1.65
N TYR A 42 2.95 2.02 -0.64
CA TYR A 42 1.91 3.04 -0.50
C TYR A 42 2.50 4.45 -0.38
N GLU A 43 3.55 4.63 0.41
CA GLU A 43 4.26 5.91 0.53
C GLU A 43 4.87 6.34 -0.80
N ARG A 44 5.53 5.44 -1.53
CA ARG A 44 6.09 5.74 -2.86
C ARG A 44 5.00 6.18 -3.85
N VAL A 45 3.88 5.44 -3.91
CA VAL A 45 2.74 5.80 -4.76
C VAL A 45 2.15 7.16 -4.37
N LYS A 46 2.04 7.45 -3.07
CA LYS A 46 1.55 8.74 -2.57
C LYS A 46 2.47 9.88 -2.97
N GLN A 47 3.79 9.73 -2.78
CA GLN A 47 4.79 10.72 -3.17
C GLN A 47 4.74 10.99 -4.68
N GLU A 48 4.74 9.95 -5.51
CA GLU A 48 4.68 10.08 -6.97
C GLU A 48 3.41 10.82 -7.43
N VAL A 49 2.28 10.59 -6.77
CA VAL A 49 1.01 11.30 -7.05
C VAL A 49 1.04 12.76 -6.60
N GLN A 50 1.63 13.04 -5.43
CA GLN A 50 1.74 14.40 -4.89
C GLN A 50 2.70 15.25 -5.73
N GLU A 51 3.86 14.71 -6.10
CA GLU A 51 4.86 15.38 -6.93
C GLU A 51 4.36 15.63 -8.36
N SER A 52 3.66 14.66 -8.95
CA SER A 52 3.14 14.79 -10.30
C SER A 52 1.94 15.74 -10.43
N GLY A 53 1.35 16.18 -9.32
CA GLY A 53 0.10 16.95 -9.33
C GLY A 53 -1.06 16.22 -10.01
N ALA A 54 -0.92 14.92 -10.29
CA ALA A 54 -1.84 14.15 -11.12
C ALA A 54 -3.17 13.84 -10.41
N MET A 55 -3.30 14.25 -9.14
CA MET A 55 -4.42 13.88 -8.27
C MET A 55 -5.79 14.28 -8.84
N GLU A 56 -5.91 15.46 -9.43
CA GLU A 56 -7.17 15.95 -10.00
C GLU A 56 -7.65 15.10 -11.18
N LYS A 57 -6.71 14.53 -11.95
CA LYS A 57 -6.98 13.71 -13.14
C LYS A 57 -6.84 12.20 -12.88
N MET A 58 -6.60 11.82 -11.62
CA MET A 58 -6.41 10.42 -11.27
C MET A 58 -7.75 9.73 -11.03
N ASN A 59 -7.96 8.65 -11.78
CA ASN A 59 -9.10 7.76 -11.62
C ASN A 59 -8.62 6.41 -11.07
N ARG A 60 -9.58 5.55 -10.68
CA ARG A 60 -9.28 4.23 -10.10
C ARG A 60 -8.35 3.41 -10.99
N ASN A 61 -8.56 3.42 -12.30
CA ASN A 61 -7.76 2.62 -13.23
C ASN A 61 -6.31 3.09 -13.30
N LYS A 62 -6.08 4.42 -13.35
CA LYS A 62 -4.74 5.01 -13.30
C LYS A 62 -4.03 4.70 -11.99
N TYR A 63 -4.75 4.81 -10.87
CA TYR A 63 -4.21 4.43 -9.57
C TYR A 63 -3.81 2.95 -9.50
N VAL A 64 -4.68 2.05 -9.95
CA VAL A 64 -4.37 0.60 -10.00
C VAL A 64 -3.17 0.32 -10.90
N ALA A 65 -3.07 1.00 -12.05
CA ALA A 65 -1.92 0.86 -12.94
C ALA A 65 -0.62 1.37 -12.28
N LEU A 66 -0.69 2.49 -11.56
CA LEU A 66 0.43 3.06 -10.82
C LEU A 66 0.87 2.11 -9.70
N VAL A 67 -0.06 1.66 -8.86
CA VAL A 67 0.17 0.66 -7.82
C VAL A 67 0.82 -0.59 -8.40
N LYS A 68 0.29 -1.14 -9.49
CA LYS A 68 0.86 -2.33 -10.13
C LYS A 68 2.30 -2.08 -10.59
N LYS A 69 2.57 -0.94 -11.23
CA LYS A 69 3.92 -0.57 -11.68
C LYS A 69 4.89 -0.43 -10.50
N THR A 70 4.48 0.24 -9.42
CA THR A 70 5.32 0.46 -8.23
C THR A 70 5.55 -0.84 -7.47
N VAL A 71 4.52 -1.67 -7.28
CA VAL A 71 4.66 -3.01 -6.69
C VAL A 71 5.55 -3.89 -7.55
N ASP A 72 5.41 -3.85 -8.88
CA ASP A 72 6.22 -4.66 -9.79
C ASP A 72 7.71 -4.31 -9.67
N LYS A 73 8.04 -3.02 -9.67
CA LYS A 73 9.42 -2.56 -9.44
C LYS A 73 9.93 -2.99 -8.07
N TYR A 74 9.15 -2.73 -7.03
CA TYR A 74 9.53 -3.06 -5.65
C TYR A 74 9.68 -4.58 -5.44
N ALA A 75 8.88 -5.40 -6.12
CA ALA A 75 9.01 -6.85 -6.10
C ALA A 75 10.27 -7.36 -6.79
N ILE A 76 10.70 -6.72 -7.88
CA ILE A 76 11.98 -7.04 -8.54
C ILE A 76 13.15 -6.62 -7.64
N GLU A 77 13.09 -5.42 -7.04
CA GLU A 77 14.13 -4.89 -6.15
C GLU A 77 14.36 -5.76 -4.91
N ASN A 78 13.31 -6.42 -4.40
CA ASN A 78 13.33 -7.19 -3.15
C ASN A 78 13.20 -8.71 -3.37
N ASP A 79 13.34 -9.18 -4.61
CA ASP A 79 13.18 -10.60 -5.00
C ASP A 79 11.91 -11.25 -4.42
N MET A 80 10.79 -10.54 -4.48
CA MET A 80 9.53 -10.98 -3.87
C MET A 80 8.82 -12.02 -4.73
N ALA A 81 8.33 -13.06 -4.06
CA ALA A 81 7.48 -14.08 -4.68
C ALA A 81 6.22 -13.46 -5.32
N GLN A 82 5.82 -14.02 -6.46
CA GLN A 82 4.68 -13.54 -7.25
C GLN A 82 3.36 -13.51 -6.45
N ASN A 83 3.19 -14.42 -5.49
CA ASN A 83 2.04 -14.42 -4.59
C ASN A 83 1.99 -13.19 -3.67
N VAL A 84 3.15 -12.74 -3.16
CA VAL A 84 3.25 -11.54 -2.32
C VAL A 84 2.97 -10.29 -3.15
N LYS A 85 3.55 -10.20 -4.35
CA LYS A 85 3.26 -9.16 -5.33
C LYS A 85 1.76 -9.06 -5.63
N ASN A 86 1.10 -10.18 -5.96
CA ASN A 86 -0.33 -10.19 -6.26
C ASN A 86 -1.19 -9.72 -5.08
N MET A 87 -0.78 -10.10 -3.86
CA MET A 87 -1.46 -9.67 -2.63
C MET A 87 -1.29 -8.17 -2.39
N LEU A 88 -0.08 -7.63 -2.57
CA LEU A 88 0.20 -6.19 -2.47
C LEU A 88 -0.61 -5.38 -3.49
N VAL A 89 -0.63 -5.81 -4.75
CA VAL A 89 -1.44 -5.14 -5.78
C VAL A 89 -2.91 -5.15 -5.39
N ARG A 90 -3.45 -6.28 -4.92
CA ARG A 90 -4.86 -6.40 -4.54
C ARG A 90 -5.21 -5.53 -3.34
N LEU A 91 -4.37 -5.52 -2.31
CA LEU A 91 -4.54 -4.71 -1.11
C LEU A 91 -4.47 -3.22 -1.45
N LEU A 92 -3.43 -2.77 -2.13
CA LEU A 92 -3.26 -1.36 -2.45
C LEU A 92 -4.32 -0.87 -3.45
N SER A 93 -4.71 -1.70 -4.42
CA SER A 93 -5.76 -1.37 -5.40
C SER A 93 -7.14 -1.20 -4.75
N SER A 94 -7.44 -1.94 -3.67
CA SER A 94 -8.70 -1.79 -2.95
C SER A 94 -8.74 -0.51 -2.11
N GLN A 95 -7.57 0.08 -1.79
CA GLN A 95 -7.45 1.31 -1.01
C GLN A 95 -7.71 2.61 -1.78
N TRP A 96 -8.09 2.54 -3.06
CA TRP A 96 -8.32 3.74 -3.88
C TRP A 96 -9.20 4.81 -3.19
N THR A 97 -10.31 4.40 -2.59
CA THR A 97 -11.25 5.33 -1.94
C THR A 97 -10.62 6.04 -0.75
N THR A 98 -9.80 5.32 0.03
CA THR A 98 -9.05 5.85 1.17
C THR A 98 -7.96 6.81 0.71
N PHE A 99 -7.14 6.37 -0.25
CA PHE A 99 -6.09 7.15 -0.87
C PHE A 99 -6.62 8.48 -1.43
N LYS A 100 -7.77 8.43 -2.12
CA LYS A 100 -8.44 9.62 -2.64
C LYS A 100 -8.85 10.60 -1.54
N LYS A 101 -9.31 10.11 -0.39
CA LYS A 101 -9.69 10.95 0.76
C LYS A 101 -8.46 11.55 1.46
N GLU A 102 -7.38 10.77 1.57
CA GLU A 102 -6.15 11.21 2.25
C GLU A 102 -5.39 12.29 1.49
N ILE A 103 -5.39 12.27 0.16
CA ILE A 103 -4.66 13.27 -0.64
C ILE A 103 -5.54 14.50 -0.94
N LYS A 104 -6.86 14.38 -0.85
CA LYS A 104 -7.77 15.54 -0.93
C LYS A 104 -7.85 16.35 0.37
N LYS A 105 -7.31 15.83 1.47
CA LYS A 105 -7.25 16.49 2.78
C LYS A 105 -5.99 17.35 2.85
#